data_AF-A0AAD9TY64-F1
#
_entry.id   AF-A0AAD9TY64-F1
#
_cell.length_a   1.000
_cell.length_b   1.000
_cell.length_c   1.000
_cell.angle_alpha   90.00
_cell.angle_beta   90.00
_cell.angle_gamma   90.00
#
_symmetry.space_group_name_H-M   'P 1'
#
loop_
_entity.id
_entity.type
_entity.pdbx_description
1 polymer ?
#
loop_
_entity_poly.entity_id
_entity_poly.type
_entity_poly.pdbx_seq_one_letter_code
_entity_poly.pdbx_strand_id
1 'polypeptide(L)'
;MDNLKTIWHSQPLENSFCKLKSLEVNDCQKLLTVIPSCFCRRLLKLEFLTVKSYGLLEEIFDLDGLNSEEKHPIEPTRLRELYIDHLPNLKHIWNEDPQRMLSFQEQQKVRVFLCSNLKNIFPSSVGRSLSKLESLEVSDCGVEEIVAQGVVDETVASLVFPELSSLQLHCLPELRTFYPGHTVEAPYLKRMGLHYCEKNTNIHFGIS
;
A
#
# COMPACT_ATOMS: atom_id res chain seq x y z
N MET A 1 -11.47 -5.78 21.95
CA MET A 1 -12.02 -7.01 21.33
C MET A 1 -10.87 -8.02 21.23
N ASP A 2 -10.39 -8.53 22.36
CA ASP A 2 -8.97 -8.90 22.48
C ASP A 2 -8.65 -10.33 22.01
N ASN A 3 -9.62 -10.97 21.36
CA ASN A 3 -9.54 -12.37 20.92
C ASN A 3 -9.78 -12.58 19.43
N LEU A 4 -10.07 -11.53 18.65
CA LEU A 4 -10.31 -11.68 17.22
C LEU A 4 -9.00 -12.02 16.49
N LYS A 5 -8.90 -13.27 16.00
CA LYS A 5 -7.74 -13.75 15.25
C LYS A 5 -7.88 -13.58 13.74
N THR A 6 -9.11 -13.61 13.23
CA THR A 6 -9.43 -13.39 11.81
C THR A 6 -10.71 -12.56 11.72
N ILE A 7 -10.80 -11.69 10.72
CA ILE A 7 -12.04 -10.93 10.41
C ILE A 7 -13.04 -11.83 9.67
N TRP A 8 -12.52 -12.78 8.89
CA TRP A 8 -13.31 -13.61 8.00
C TRP A 8 -13.33 -15.06 8.48
N HIS A 9 -14.52 -15.64 8.64
CA HIS A 9 -14.69 -17.05 8.94
C HIS A 9 -14.69 -17.88 7.65
N SER A 10 -14.11 -19.07 7.73
CA SER A 10 -13.78 -19.97 6.62
C SER A 10 -14.99 -20.35 5.75
N GLN A 11 -14.78 -20.34 4.43
CA GLN A 11 -15.73 -20.57 3.33
C GLN A 11 -16.80 -19.48 3.15
N PRO A 12 -16.41 -18.32 2.58
CA PRO A 12 -17.39 -17.30 2.21
C PRO A 12 -18.29 -17.76 1.05
N LEU A 13 -19.60 -17.75 1.29
CA LEU A 13 -20.64 -17.94 0.26
C LEU A 13 -20.36 -17.10 -0.97
N GLU A 14 -20.69 -17.61 -2.15
CA GLU A 14 -20.55 -16.92 -3.43
C GLU A 14 -21.21 -15.52 -3.34
N ASN A 15 -20.47 -14.47 -3.70
CA ASN A 15 -20.85 -13.05 -3.58
C ASN A 15 -20.84 -12.40 -2.18
N SER A 16 -20.41 -13.08 -1.13
CA SER A 16 -20.23 -12.43 0.19
C SER A 16 -19.30 -11.21 0.10
N PHE A 17 -19.72 -10.11 0.75
CA PHE A 17 -18.97 -8.84 0.85
C PHE A 17 -18.69 -8.09 -0.46
N CYS A 18 -19.23 -8.52 -1.61
CA CYS A 18 -19.00 -7.87 -2.91
C CYS A 18 -19.66 -6.48 -3.05
N LYS A 19 -20.36 -6.01 -2.02
CA LYS A 19 -20.95 -4.67 -1.90
C LYS A 19 -20.24 -3.81 -0.85
N LEU A 20 -19.27 -4.37 -0.12
CA LEU A 20 -18.56 -3.66 0.94
C LEU A 20 -17.72 -2.53 0.33
N LYS A 21 -17.91 -1.32 0.83
CA LYS A 21 -17.22 -0.10 0.38
C LYS A 21 -16.28 0.48 1.42
N SER A 22 -16.52 0.22 2.70
CA SER A 22 -15.70 0.73 3.79
C SER A 22 -15.44 -0.41 4.78
N LEU A 23 -14.18 -0.54 5.19
CA LEU A 23 -13.74 -1.48 6.19
C LEU A 23 -12.86 -0.71 7.17
N GLU A 24 -13.23 -0.76 8.45
CA GLU A 24 -12.50 -0.14 9.54
C GLU A 24 -12.14 -1.21 10.58
N VAL A 25 -10.86 -1.29 10.93
CA VAL A 25 -10.31 -2.28 11.84
C VAL A 25 -9.56 -1.55 12.94
N ASN A 26 -10.14 -1.52 14.14
CA ASN A 26 -9.58 -0.84 15.31
C ASN A 26 -9.27 -1.83 16.44
N ASP A 27 -8.09 -1.68 17.06
CA ASP A 27 -7.68 -2.33 18.31
C ASP A 27 -7.86 -3.87 18.34
N CYS A 28 -7.52 -4.51 17.23
CA CYS A 28 -7.55 -5.96 17.07
C CYS A 28 -6.19 -6.57 17.45
N GLN A 29 -6.00 -6.89 18.73
CA GLN A 29 -4.68 -7.28 19.28
C GLN A 29 -4.10 -8.60 18.75
N LYS A 30 -4.95 -9.57 18.42
CA LYS A 30 -4.54 -10.92 17.96
C LYS A 30 -4.71 -11.15 16.45
N LEU A 31 -5.12 -10.11 15.72
CA LEU A 31 -5.30 -10.20 14.28
C LEU A 31 -3.92 -10.15 13.60
N LEU A 32 -3.66 -11.10 12.69
CA LEU A 32 -2.39 -11.18 11.94
C LEU A 32 -2.50 -10.59 10.54
N THR A 33 -3.66 -10.74 9.90
CA THR A 33 -3.95 -10.32 8.51
C THR A 33 -5.33 -9.67 8.44
N VAL A 34 -5.46 -8.56 7.70
CA VAL A 34 -6.77 -7.90 7.51
C VAL A 34 -7.56 -8.52 6.38
N ILE A 35 -6.94 -8.71 5.22
CA ILE A 35 -7.57 -9.21 3.99
C ILE A 35 -6.77 -10.42 3.49
N PRO A 36 -7.22 -11.65 3.83
CA PRO A 36 -6.67 -12.89 3.29
C PRO A 36 -6.86 -13.02 1.78
N SER A 37 -6.00 -13.80 1.12
CA SER A 37 -6.01 -13.96 -0.34
C SER A 37 -7.36 -14.38 -0.92
N CYS A 38 -8.10 -15.25 -0.22
CA CYS A 38 -9.42 -15.71 -0.62
C CYS A 38 -10.53 -14.62 -0.62
N PHE A 39 -10.27 -13.45 -0.02
CA PHE A 39 -11.18 -12.30 0.00
C PHE A 39 -10.70 -11.13 -0.87
N CYS A 40 -9.43 -11.09 -1.27
CA CYS A 40 -8.87 -9.99 -2.08
C CYS A 40 -9.72 -9.65 -3.31
N ARG A 41 -10.11 -10.65 -4.12
CA ARG A 41 -10.97 -10.43 -5.30
C ARG A 41 -12.40 -9.99 -4.97
N ARG A 42 -12.90 -10.31 -3.78
CA ARG A 42 -14.27 -9.97 -3.37
C ARG A 42 -14.39 -8.52 -2.91
N LEU A 43 -13.28 -7.95 -2.45
CA LEU A 43 -13.19 -6.61 -1.88
C LEU A 43 -12.72 -5.56 -2.89
N LEU A 44 -12.76 -5.85 -4.20
CA LEU A 44 -12.37 -4.88 -5.24
C LEU A 44 -13.28 -3.64 -5.31
N LYS A 45 -14.48 -3.71 -4.71
CA LYS A 45 -15.37 -2.55 -4.56
C LYS A 45 -15.13 -1.74 -3.29
N LEU A 46 -14.16 -2.13 -2.47
CA LEU A 46 -13.77 -1.39 -1.29
C LEU A 46 -13.21 -0.02 -1.73
N GLU A 47 -13.74 1.04 -1.16
CA GLU A 47 -13.37 2.42 -1.43
C GLU A 47 -12.54 3.01 -0.28
N PHE A 48 -12.78 2.59 0.96
CA PHE A 48 -12.12 3.11 2.15
C PHE A 48 -11.63 1.98 3.03
N LEU A 49 -10.33 1.98 3.37
CA LEU A 49 -9.74 1.04 4.30
C LEU A 49 -9.00 1.81 5.40
N THR A 50 -9.46 1.65 6.63
CA THR A 50 -8.86 2.23 7.83
C THR A 50 -8.41 1.09 8.75
N VAL A 51 -7.13 1.07 9.11
CA VAL A 51 -6.57 0.06 10.01
C VAL A 51 -5.74 0.73 11.09
N LYS A 52 -6.16 0.56 12.35
CA LYS A 52 -5.48 1.07 13.53
C LYS A 52 -5.41 0.01 14.62
N SER A 53 -4.21 -0.42 15.00
CA SER A 53 -4.09 -1.51 15.99
C SER A 53 -2.69 -1.64 16.58
N TYR A 54 -2.60 -1.66 17.90
CA TYR A 54 -1.35 -1.95 18.61
C TYR A 54 -1.01 -3.46 18.67
N GLY A 55 -1.70 -4.28 17.87
CA GLY A 55 -1.65 -5.74 17.90
C GLY A 55 -0.51 -6.40 17.12
N LEU A 56 -0.67 -7.70 16.86
CA LEU A 56 0.28 -8.56 16.16
C LEU A 56 0.15 -8.49 14.62
N LEU A 57 -0.52 -7.48 14.08
CA LEU A 57 -0.82 -7.41 12.64
C LEU A 57 0.48 -7.29 11.85
N GLU A 58 0.78 -8.29 11.02
CA GLU A 58 2.02 -8.33 10.22
C GLU A 58 1.77 -7.87 8.79
N GLU A 59 0.56 -8.05 8.28
CA GLU A 59 0.17 -7.69 6.91
C GLU A 59 -1.28 -7.20 6.77
N ILE A 60 -1.55 -6.33 5.79
CA ILE A 60 -2.93 -5.88 5.49
C ILE A 60 -3.55 -6.79 4.44
N PHE A 61 -2.88 -6.94 3.29
CA PHE A 61 -3.29 -7.78 2.18
C PHE A 61 -2.35 -8.97 2.09
N ASP A 62 -2.89 -10.14 2.36
CA ASP A 62 -2.27 -11.43 2.06
C ASP A 62 -2.66 -11.80 0.62
N LEU A 63 -1.65 -11.92 -0.22
CA LEU A 63 -1.77 -12.27 -1.63
C LEU A 63 -1.19 -13.66 -1.93
N ASP A 64 -0.85 -14.44 -0.90
CA ASP A 64 -0.28 -15.77 -1.06
C ASP A 64 -1.28 -16.68 -1.78
N GLY A 65 -0.78 -17.40 -2.77
CA GLY A 65 -1.58 -18.29 -3.60
C GLY A 65 -2.40 -17.60 -4.70
N LEU A 66 -2.21 -16.30 -4.94
CA LEU A 66 -2.81 -15.58 -6.08
C LEU A 66 -1.92 -15.59 -7.34
N ASN A 67 -0.71 -16.17 -7.30
CA ASN A 67 0.30 -16.05 -8.37
C ASN A 67 0.26 -17.16 -9.46
N SER A 68 0.10 -16.68 -10.70
CA SER A 68 0.97 -16.88 -11.90
C SER A 68 0.78 -18.01 -12.92
N GLU A 69 -0.43 -18.55 -13.16
CA GLU A 69 -0.72 -19.25 -14.44
C GLU A 69 -2.02 -18.82 -15.13
N GLU A 70 -2.94 -18.19 -14.40
CA GLU A 70 -4.23 -17.85 -14.97
C GLU A 70 -4.18 -16.44 -15.59
N LYS A 71 -4.47 -16.36 -16.90
CA LYS A 71 -4.73 -15.14 -17.67
C LYS A 71 -6.01 -14.43 -17.18
N HIS A 72 -6.17 -14.27 -15.89
CA HIS A 72 -7.33 -13.58 -15.35
C HIS A 72 -7.25 -12.09 -15.73
N PRO A 73 -8.40 -11.46 -16.01
CA PRO A 73 -8.45 -10.05 -16.31
C PRO A 73 -7.84 -9.23 -15.17
N ILE A 74 -7.19 -8.12 -15.54
CA ILE A 74 -6.86 -7.06 -14.59
C ILE A 74 -8.19 -6.51 -14.07
N GLU A 75 -8.50 -6.71 -12.80
CA GLU A 75 -9.71 -6.16 -12.22
C GLU A 75 -9.39 -4.83 -11.50
N PRO A 76 -10.12 -3.74 -11.80
CA PRO A 76 -9.86 -2.46 -11.16
C PRO A 76 -10.34 -2.47 -9.72
N THR A 77 -9.46 -2.07 -8.81
CA THR A 77 -9.84 -1.75 -7.44
C THR A 77 -10.44 -0.34 -7.39
N ARG A 78 -11.42 -0.16 -6.50
CA ARG A 78 -12.06 1.13 -6.23
C ARG A 78 -11.47 1.83 -5.00
N LEU A 79 -10.37 1.33 -4.45
CA LEU A 79 -9.78 1.90 -3.26
C LEU A 79 -9.38 3.35 -3.51
N ARG A 80 -10.01 4.25 -2.75
CA ARG A 80 -9.83 5.70 -2.80
C ARG A 80 -9.01 6.19 -1.62
N GLU A 81 -9.18 5.58 -0.46
CA GLU A 81 -8.44 5.97 0.72
C GLU A 81 -7.93 4.75 1.48
N LEU A 82 -6.63 4.78 1.77
CA LEU A 82 -5.95 3.85 2.66
C LEU A 82 -5.36 4.65 3.82
N TYR A 83 -5.89 4.40 5.02
CA TYR A 83 -5.40 5.00 6.25
C TYR A 83 -4.90 3.92 7.19
N ILE A 84 -3.63 3.98 7.53
CA ILE A 84 -2.96 3.02 8.39
C ILE A 84 -2.29 3.79 9.53
N ASP A 85 -2.56 3.39 10.77
CA ASP A 85 -2.12 4.14 11.94
C ASP A 85 -1.72 3.22 13.09
N HIS A 86 -0.58 3.51 13.72
CA HIS A 86 -0.08 2.80 14.91
C HIS A 86 -0.04 1.27 14.77
N LEU A 87 0.68 0.74 13.77
CA LEU A 87 0.87 -0.71 13.60
C LEU A 87 2.36 -1.09 13.77
N PRO A 88 2.84 -1.29 15.01
CA PRO A 88 4.27 -1.49 15.27
C PRO A 88 4.84 -2.80 14.70
N ASN A 89 3.99 -3.83 14.53
CA ASN A 89 4.39 -5.13 13.99
C ASN A 89 4.15 -5.29 12.48
N LEU A 90 3.56 -4.29 11.81
CA LEU A 90 3.26 -4.38 10.38
C LEU A 90 4.57 -4.42 9.59
N LYS A 91 4.79 -5.51 8.86
CA LYS A 91 5.96 -5.69 7.99
C LYS A 91 5.65 -5.23 6.56
N HIS A 92 4.43 -5.50 6.11
CA HIS A 92 4.00 -5.27 4.73
C HIS A 92 2.56 -4.79 4.65
N ILE A 93 2.24 -3.81 3.79
CA ILE A 93 0.83 -3.54 3.45
C ILE A 93 0.33 -4.65 2.51
N TRP A 94 1.12 -5.00 1.51
CA TRP A 94 0.93 -6.16 0.66
C TRP A 94 2.11 -7.11 0.86
N ASN A 95 1.84 -8.35 1.29
CA ASN A 95 2.90 -9.31 1.61
C ASN A 95 3.69 -9.75 0.37
N GLU A 96 3.05 -9.75 -0.80
CA GLU A 96 3.63 -10.08 -2.10
C GLU A 96 3.30 -8.99 -3.15
N ASP A 97 4.02 -8.98 -4.26
CA ASP A 97 3.71 -8.09 -5.39
C ASP A 97 2.51 -8.66 -6.19
N PRO A 98 1.35 -7.96 -6.28
CA PRO A 98 0.16 -8.46 -6.98
C PRO A 98 0.33 -8.53 -8.51
N GLN A 99 1.47 -8.13 -9.06
CA GLN A 99 1.75 -8.08 -10.49
C GLN A 99 0.63 -7.38 -11.27
N ARG A 100 -0.05 -8.08 -12.20
CA ARG A 100 -1.12 -7.50 -13.03
C ARG A 100 -2.51 -7.64 -12.42
N MET A 101 -2.63 -8.12 -11.19
CA MET A 101 -3.93 -8.48 -10.62
C MET A 101 -4.79 -7.26 -10.26
N LEU A 102 -4.15 -6.16 -9.86
CA LEU A 102 -4.84 -4.97 -9.37
C LEU A 102 -4.47 -3.75 -10.22
N SER A 103 -5.48 -2.95 -10.57
CA SER A 103 -5.28 -1.61 -11.12
C SER A 103 -6.05 -0.57 -10.33
N PHE A 104 -5.39 0.54 -10.01
CA PHE A 104 -5.93 1.61 -9.19
C PHE A 104 -6.40 2.74 -10.11
N GLN A 105 -7.72 2.80 -10.37
CA GLN A 105 -8.31 3.69 -11.38
C GLN A 105 -9.04 4.90 -10.82
N GLU A 106 -9.34 4.89 -9.51
CA GLU A 106 -10.02 5.99 -8.82
C GLU A 106 -9.01 6.99 -8.25
N GLN A 107 -9.43 8.10 -7.64
CA GLN A 107 -8.48 8.99 -6.96
C GLN A 107 -7.99 8.36 -5.66
N GLN A 108 -6.66 8.24 -5.44
CA GLN A 108 -6.10 7.65 -4.22
C GLN A 108 -5.50 8.68 -3.26
N LYS A 109 -5.80 8.50 -1.97
CA LYS A 109 -5.11 9.11 -0.84
C LYS A 109 -4.56 8.01 0.05
N VAL A 110 -3.27 8.06 0.35
CA VAL A 110 -2.61 7.07 1.21
C VAL A 110 -1.94 7.79 2.36
N ARG A 111 -2.27 7.37 3.57
CA ARG A 111 -1.72 7.92 4.81
C ARG A 111 -1.28 6.80 5.74
N VAL A 112 -0.01 6.81 6.12
CA VAL A 112 0.59 5.75 6.94
C VAL A 112 1.38 6.38 8.08
N PHE A 113 1.01 6.05 9.30
CA PHE A 113 1.59 6.63 10.50
C PHE A 113 2.03 5.56 11.49
N LEU A 114 3.18 5.77 12.13
CA LEU A 114 3.58 5.03 13.33
C LEU A 114 3.66 3.51 13.11
N CYS A 115 4.27 3.11 11.98
CA CYS A 115 4.49 1.71 11.58
C CYS A 115 5.99 1.39 11.53
N SER A 116 6.59 1.11 12.69
CA SER A 116 8.05 1.02 12.86
C SER A 116 8.71 -0.15 12.13
N ASN A 117 7.99 -1.24 11.85
CA ASN A 117 8.55 -2.41 11.16
C ASN A 117 8.22 -2.46 9.65
N LEU A 118 7.47 -1.48 9.15
CA LEU A 118 6.99 -1.48 7.76
C LEU A 118 8.14 -1.16 6.81
N LYS A 119 8.41 -2.04 5.84
CA LYS A 119 9.57 -1.91 4.94
C LYS A 119 9.35 -1.03 3.72
N ASN A 120 8.17 -1.12 3.11
CA ASN A 120 7.79 -0.32 1.96
C ASN A 120 6.29 0.02 2.00
N ILE A 121 5.87 1.06 1.28
CA ILE A 121 4.45 1.42 1.18
C ILE A 121 3.80 0.61 0.06
N PHE A 122 4.42 0.55 -1.11
CA PHE A 122 3.84 -0.09 -2.29
C PHE A 122 4.79 -1.14 -2.88
N PRO A 123 4.28 -2.32 -3.27
CA PRO A 123 4.96 -3.17 -4.24
C PRO A 123 5.15 -2.46 -5.59
N SER A 124 6.08 -2.98 -6.39
CA SER A 124 6.45 -2.38 -7.67
C SER A 124 5.28 -2.24 -8.64
N SER A 125 4.47 -3.30 -8.79
CA SER A 125 3.30 -3.24 -9.69
C SER A 125 2.21 -2.28 -9.22
N VAL A 126 1.97 -2.21 -7.91
CA VAL A 126 1.03 -1.26 -7.32
C VAL A 126 1.51 0.15 -7.63
N GLY A 127 2.79 0.45 -7.36
CA GLY A 127 3.44 1.72 -7.70
C GLY A 127 3.20 2.14 -9.16
N ARG A 128 3.35 1.22 -10.12
CA ARG A 128 3.11 1.48 -11.55
C ARG A 128 1.65 1.78 -11.90
N SER A 129 0.70 1.24 -11.13
CA SER A 129 -0.74 1.39 -11.40
C SER A 129 -1.37 2.63 -10.75
N LEU A 130 -0.66 3.32 -9.86
CA LEU A 130 -1.11 4.47 -9.08
C LEU A 130 -1.15 5.79 -9.89
N SER A 131 -1.66 5.74 -11.12
CA SER A 131 -1.78 6.91 -12.01
C SER A 131 -2.68 8.02 -11.46
N LYS A 132 -3.54 7.70 -10.48
CA LYS A 132 -4.53 8.60 -9.87
C LYS A 132 -4.23 8.91 -8.39
N LEU A 133 -3.03 8.59 -7.91
CA LEU A 133 -2.58 8.97 -6.57
C LEU A 133 -2.51 10.49 -6.46
N GLU A 134 -3.34 11.07 -5.61
CA GLU A 134 -3.42 12.52 -5.38
C GLU A 134 -2.51 12.96 -4.24
N SER A 135 -2.46 12.15 -3.18
CA SER A 135 -1.76 12.49 -1.93
C SER A 135 -1.15 11.27 -1.28
N LEU A 136 0.12 11.39 -0.89
CA LEU A 136 0.84 10.42 -0.07
C LEU A 136 1.40 11.12 1.18
N GLU A 137 1.08 10.57 2.35
CA GLU A 137 1.59 11.02 3.64
C GLU A 137 2.14 9.83 4.42
N VAL A 138 3.39 9.90 4.83
CA VAL A 138 4.04 8.85 5.63
C VAL A 138 4.80 9.51 6.77
N SER A 139 4.48 9.15 8.02
CA SER A 139 5.17 9.68 9.20
C SER A 139 5.56 8.59 10.17
N ASP A 140 6.75 8.71 10.78
CA ASP A 140 7.18 7.89 11.91
C ASP A 140 7.12 6.38 11.62
N CYS A 141 7.57 5.98 10.43
CA CYS A 141 7.59 4.59 9.97
C CYS A 141 9.01 4.11 9.67
N GLY A 142 9.26 2.80 9.77
CA GLY A 142 10.56 2.17 9.45
C GLY A 142 10.79 1.88 7.97
N VAL A 143 10.16 2.68 7.11
CA VAL A 143 10.13 2.47 5.65
C VAL A 143 11.50 2.76 5.06
N GLU A 144 12.05 1.79 4.33
CA GLU A 144 13.34 1.91 3.64
C GLU A 144 13.18 2.51 2.23
N GLU A 145 12.04 2.26 1.60
CA GLU A 145 11.68 2.73 0.26
C GLU A 145 10.16 2.94 0.13
N ILE A 146 9.72 3.95 -0.62
CA ILE A 146 8.27 4.19 -0.79
C ILE A 146 7.66 3.12 -1.72
N VAL A 147 8.30 2.88 -2.86
CA VAL A 147 7.92 1.84 -3.81
C VAL A 147 9.03 0.81 -3.89
N ALA A 148 8.70 -0.46 -3.71
CA ALA A 148 9.65 -1.57 -3.78
C ALA A 148 10.12 -1.86 -5.21
N GLN A 149 11.32 -2.42 -5.33
CA GLN A 149 11.81 -2.96 -6.58
C GLN A 149 11.12 -4.29 -6.91
N GLY A 150 10.67 -4.45 -8.15
CA GLY A 150 9.94 -5.65 -8.60
C GLY A 150 10.89 -6.79 -8.99
N VAL A 151 10.37 -8.03 -8.93
CA VAL A 151 11.10 -9.27 -9.26
C VAL A 151 11.08 -9.59 -10.76
N VAL A 152 10.14 -9.01 -11.52
CA VAL A 152 9.91 -9.32 -12.93
C VAL A 152 10.27 -8.12 -13.81
N ASP A 153 11.34 -8.34 -14.59
CA ASP A 153 11.87 -7.55 -15.71
C ASP A 153 12.45 -6.17 -15.33
N GLU A 154 13.77 -6.12 -15.44
CA GLU A 154 14.71 -5.01 -15.15
C GLU A 154 14.53 -3.77 -16.07
N THR A 155 13.37 -3.61 -16.71
CA THR A 155 13.17 -2.71 -17.86
C THR A 155 12.36 -1.45 -17.56
N VAL A 156 11.72 -1.34 -16.39
CA VAL A 156 10.97 -0.12 -16.05
C VAL A 156 11.89 0.91 -15.37
N ALA A 157 12.50 1.74 -16.21
CA ALA A 157 13.40 2.82 -15.79
C ALA A 157 12.70 3.91 -14.96
N SER A 158 11.38 4.11 -15.10
CA SER A 158 10.72 5.23 -14.42
C SER A 158 9.30 4.95 -13.90
N LEU A 159 8.94 5.65 -12.83
CA LEU A 159 7.57 5.75 -12.31
C LEU A 159 7.04 7.16 -12.57
N VAL A 160 5.79 7.25 -13.02
CA VAL A 160 5.13 8.54 -13.26
C VAL A 160 3.86 8.61 -12.43
N PHE A 161 3.75 9.65 -11.60
CA PHE A 161 2.59 9.97 -10.78
C PHE A 161 1.94 11.26 -11.28
N PRO A 162 1.10 11.21 -12.33
CA PRO A 162 0.61 12.39 -13.03
C PRO A 162 -0.42 13.19 -12.24
N GLU A 163 -0.99 12.67 -11.15
CA GLU A 163 -2.01 13.37 -10.35
C GLU A 163 -1.51 13.69 -8.93
N LEU A 164 -0.27 13.30 -8.60
CA LEU A 164 0.28 13.48 -7.26
C LEU A 164 0.52 14.97 -7.03
N SER A 165 -0.30 15.55 -6.16
CA SER A 165 -0.27 16.98 -5.83
C SER A 165 0.37 17.27 -4.48
N SER A 166 0.44 16.26 -3.59
CA SER A 166 0.92 16.40 -2.22
C SER A 166 1.72 15.17 -1.79
N LEU A 167 2.99 15.37 -1.49
CA LEU A 167 3.88 14.35 -0.92
C LEU A 167 4.43 14.85 0.42
N GLN A 168 4.21 14.09 1.49
CA GLN A 168 4.61 14.45 2.85
C GLN A 168 5.30 13.26 3.49
N LEU A 169 6.62 13.37 3.72
CA LEU A 169 7.45 12.34 4.34
C LEU A 169 8.12 12.93 5.58
N HIS A 170 7.78 12.39 6.75
CA HIS A 170 8.16 12.96 8.04
C HIS A 170 8.74 11.89 8.96
N CYS A 171 9.86 12.16 9.63
CA CYS A 171 10.45 11.26 10.63
C CYS A 171 10.65 9.82 10.10
N LEU A 172 11.28 9.70 8.92
CA LEU A 172 11.57 8.41 8.28
C LEU A 172 13.08 8.16 8.30
N PRO A 173 13.63 7.70 9.43
CA PRO A 173 15.08 7.56 9.59
C PRO A 173 15.67 6.47 8.69
N GLU A 174 14.91 5.43 8.34
CA GLU A 174 15.40 4.32 7.52
C GLU A 174 15.26 4.55 6.00
N LEU A 175 14.62 5.66 5.58
CA LEU A 175 14.27 5.90 4.19
C LEU A 175 15.51 6.24 3.35
N ARG A 176 15.85 5.39 2.38
CA ARG A 176 17.03 5.56 1.51
C ARG A 176 16.68 6.16 0.16
N THR A 177 15.56 5.76 -0.43
CA THR A 177 15.11 6.21 -1.77
C THR A 177 13.58 6.22 -1.86
N PHE A 178 13.03 6.98 -2.80
CA PHE A 178 11.60 6.84 -3.14
C PHE A 178 11.35 5.53 -3.88
N TYR A 179 12.19 5.21 -4.85
CA TYR A 179 12.11 4.02 -5.70
C TYR A 179 13.54 3.64 -6.14
N PRO A 180 13.98 2.38 -5.98
CA PRO A 180 15.32 1.96 -6.42
C PRO A 180 15.57 1.99 -7.93
N GLY A 181 14.52 2.14 -8.75
CA GLY A 181 14.66 2.33 -10.20
C GLY A 181 15.25 3.71 -10.56
N HIS A 182 15.27 4.06 -11.85
CA HIS A 182 16.08 5.19 -12.31
C HIS A 182 15.44 6.56 -12.05
N THR A 183 14.14 6.74 -12.35
CA THR A 183 13.50 8.07 -12.24
C THR A 183 12.09 8.00 -11.68
N VAL A 184 11.70 8.98 -10.86
CA VAL A 184 10.31 9.20 -10.47
C VAL A 184 9.88 10.55 -11.02
N GLU A 185 8.72 10.64 -11.67
CA GLU A 185 8.18 11.89 -12.20
C GLU A 185 6.84 12.20 -11.53
N ALA A 186 6.67 13.44 -11.09
CA ALA A 186 5.42 13.92 -10.47
C ALA A 186 5.10 15.33 -10.98
N PRO A 187 4.67 15.46 -12.26
CA PRO A 187 4.61 16.76 -12.95
C PRO A 187 3.63 17.77 -12.32
N TYR A 188 2.67 17.32 -11.51
CA TYR A 188 1.67 18.18 -10.86
C TYR A 188 1.89 18.33 -9.35
N LEU A 189 3.08 17.99 -8.83
CA LEU A 189 3.40 18.09 -7.41
C LEU A 189 3.41 19.56 -6.96
N LYS A 190 2.46 19.92 -6.08
CA LYS A 190 2.30 21.29 -5.55
C LYS A 190 2.89 21.45 -4.16
N ARG A 191 2.91 20.37 -3.37
CA ARG A 191 3.39 20.37 -1.99
C ARG A 191 4.31 19.18 -1.78
N MET A 192 5.54 19.47 -1.34
CA MET A 192 6.52 18.46 -0.96
C MET A 192 7.09 18.84 0.40
N GLY A 193 6.93 17.97 1.38
CA GLY A 193 7.51 18.10 2.71
C GLY A 193 8.40 16.90 2.98
N LEU A 194 9.68 17.14 3.24
CA LEU A 194 10.66 16.14 3.66
C LEU A 194 11.27 16.61 4.98
N HIS A 195 10.88 15.98 6.09
CA HIS A 195 11.34 16.40 7.42
C HIS A 195 11.90 15.20 8.17
N TYR A 196 13.06 15.38 8.81
CA TYR A 196 13.70 14.34 9.63
C TYR A 196 13.84 12.99 8.92
N CYS A 197 14.08 13.02 7.61
CA CYS A 197 14.52 11.86 6.83
C CYS A 197 16.06 11.74 6.92
N GLU A 198 16.61 10.56 6.63
CA GLU A 198 18.05 10.33 6.68
C GLU A 198 18.84 11.28 5.75
N LYS A 199 20.08 11.62 6.11
CA LYS A 199 20.88 12.62 5.34
C LYS A 199 21.22 12.18 3.91
N ASN A 200 21.18 10.87 3.65
CA ASN A 200 21.49 10.27 2.36
C ASN A 200 20.25 9.87 1.56
N THR A 201 19.06 10.27 2.00
CA THR A 201 17.80 9.99 1.29
C THR A 201 17.83 10.67 -0.08
N ASN A 202 17.99 9.89 -1.15
CA ASN A 202 18.00 10.38 -2.53
C ASN A 202 16.59 10.31 -3.11
N ILE A 203 15.85 11.41 -3.03
CA ILE A 203 14.55 11.55 -3.67
C ILE A 203 14.70 12.55 -4.82
N HIS A 204 14.88 12.02 -6.03
CA HIS A 204 14.94 12.82 -7.25
C HIS A 204 13.64 12.68 -8.02
N PHE A 205 12.91 13.80 -8.16
CA PHE A 205 11.81 13.89 -9.09
C PHE A 205 12.32 14.47 -10.41
N GLY A 206 12.13 13.75 -11.52
CA GLY A 206 12.36 14.27 -12.85
C GLY A 206 11.41 15.42 -13.14
N ILE A 207 11.95 16.49 -13.72
CA ILE A 207 11.17 17.63 -14.24
C ILE A 207 11.04 17.38 -15.75
N SER A 208 9.84 17.09 -16.23
CA SER A 208 9.52 17.04 -17.67
C SER A 208 9.08 18.40 -18.21
#